data_AF-A0A3D9DQJ7-F1
#
_entry.id   AF-A0A3D9DQJ7-F1
#
_cell.length_a   1.000
_cell.length_b   1.000
_cell.length_c   1.000
_cell.angle_alpha   90.00
_cell.angle_beta   90.00
_cell.angle_gamma   90.00
#
_symmetry.space_group_name_H-M   'P 1'
#
loop_
_entity.id
_entity.type
_entity.pdbx_description
1 polymer ?
#
loop_
_entity_poly.entity_id
_entity_poly.type
_entity_poly.pdbx_seq_one_letter_code
_entity_poly.pdbx_strand_id
1 'polypeptide(L)'
;MKSKRGLLLIIIICSIGWIIYFLKYKAISPPTALILKNAKYTVGEITSDYYGDRARNKGNDFRFKYEKGFIRNAHQDGEFINGRKYLVIYDSLNIRNGFLILDKFDITDSLSKYHIYKNYDYYDVGWSLLKIPFQYDKSDIDYEVKMNLVSE
;
A
#
# COMPACT_ATOMS: atom_id res chain seq x y z
N MET A 1 7.09 -43.48 -24.53
CA MET A 1 8.08 -42.56 -23.89
C MET A 1 8.06 -41.12 -24.45
N LYS A 2 7.82 -40.89 -25.75
CA LYS A 2 7.77 -39.53 -26.36
C LYS A 2 6.63 -38.63 -25.87
N SER A 3 5.41 -39.16 -25.70
CA SER A 3 4.23 -38.39 -25.24
C SER A 3 4.41 -37.80 -23.82
N LYS A 4 5.01 -38.54 -22.89
CA LYS A 4 5.29 -38.06 -21.52
C LYS A 4 6.28 -36.88 -21.50
N ARG A 5 7.24 -36.84 -22.42
CA ARG A 5 8.23 -35.74 -22.53
C ARG A 5 7.62 -34.45 -23.08
N GLY A 6 6.70 -34.56 -24.04
CA GLY A 6 5.97 -33.41 -24.58
C GLY A 6 5.05 -32.75 -23.54
N LEU A 7 4.33 -33.56 -22.76
CA LEU A 7 3.49 -33.05 -21.66
C LEU A 7 4.33 -32.31 -20.60
N LEU A 8 5.50 -32.86 -20.24
CA LEU A 8 6.39 -32.29 -19.23
C LEU A 8 6.96 -30.93 -19.66
N LEU A 9 7.29 -30.76 -20.95
CA LEU A 9 7.71 -29.48 -21.52
C LEU A 9 6.60 -28.42 -21.47
N ILE A 10 5.36 -28.78 -21.78
CA ILE A 10 4.22 -27.85 -21.72
C ILE A 10 4.01 -27.36 -20.29
N ILE A 11 4.07 -28.26 -19.31
CA ILE A 11 3.94 -27.91 -17.88
C ILE A 11 5.03 -26.91 -17.47
N ILE A 12 6.29 -27.13 -17.88
CA ILE A 12 7.39 -26.21 -17.58
C ILE A 12 7.14 -24.82 -18.16
N ILE A 13 6.74 -24.73 -19.44
CA ILE A 13 6.47 -23.45 -20.10
C ILE A 13 5.31 -22.71 -19.43
N CYS A 14 4.23 -23.42 -19.09
CA CYS A 14 3.10 -22.84 -18.36
C CYS A 14 3.53 -22.33 -16.98
N SER A 15 4.32 -23.11 -16.23
CA SER A 15 4.84 -22.71 -14.91
C SER A 15 5.73 -21.47 -14.99
N ILE A 16 6.62 -21.38 -15.99
CA ILE A 16 7.46 -20.20 -16.22
C ILE A 16 6.59 -18.98 -16.56
N GLY A 17 5.60 -19.14 -17.43
CA GLY A 17 4.65 -18.08 -17.77
C GLY A 17 3.89 -17.56 -16.54
N TRP A 18 3.45 -18.46 -15.66
CA TRP A 18 2.80 -18.12 -14.39
C TRP A 18 3.73 -17.39 -13.43
N ILE A 19 5.00 -17.82 -13.30
CA ILE A 19 6.00 -17.15 -12.47
C ILE A 19 6.25 -15.72 -12.98
N ILE A 20 6.46 -15.56 -14.29
CA ILE A 20 6.68 -14.24 -14.90
C ILE A 20 5.46 -13.35 -14.70
N TYR A 21 4.25 -13.88 -14.90
CA TYR A 21 3.01 -13.16 -14.64
C TYR A 21 2.91 -12.71 -13.18
N PHE A 22 3.18 -13.60 -12.23
CA PHE A 22 3.12 -13.30 -10.80
C PHE A 22 4.13 -12.20 -10.42
N LEU A 23 5.37 -12.33 -10.86
CA LEU A 23 6.43 -11.35 -10.59
C LEU A 23 6.17 -9.99 -11.27
N LYS A 24 5.54 -9.98 -12.45
CA LYS A 24 5.19 -8.72 -13.14
C LYS A 24 3.93 -8.04 -12.59
N TYR A 25 2.91 -8.79 -12.20
CA TYR A 25 1.58 -8.20 -12.01
C TYR A 25 1.06 -8.28 -10.58
N LYS A 26 1.66 -9.10 -9.70
CA LYS A 26 1.14 -9.34 -8.35
C LYS A 26 2.15 -9.14 -7.21
N ALA A 27 3.45 -9.21 -7.47
CA ALA A 27 4.44 -9.07 -6.41
C ALA A 27 4.69 -7.59 -6.06
N ILE A 28 4.26 -7.19 -4.86
CA ILE A 28 4.73 -5.98 -4.17
C ILE A 28 5.63 -6.47 -3.06
N SER A 29 6.84 -5.93 -2.98
CA SER A 29 7.78 -6.26 -1.94
C SER A 29 7.32 -5.67 -0.60
N PRO A 30 7.73 -6.26 0.53
CA PRO A 30 7.63 -5.58 1.81
C PRO A 30 8.27 -4.18 1.72
N PRO A 31 7.73 -3.18 2.41
CA PRO A 31 8.26 -1.82 2.38
C PRO A 31 9.66 -1.77 3.00
N THR A 32 10.66 -1.48 2.19
CA THR A 32 12.06 -1.27 2.61
C THR A 32 12.45 0.20 2.45
N ALA A 33 13.69 0.55 2.81
CA ALA A 33 14.27 1.88 2.60
C ALA A 33 14.17 2.40 1.15
N LEU A 34 13.97 1.52 0.17
CA LEU A 34 13.73 1.91 -1.22
C LEU A 34 12.53 2.85 -1.40
N ILE A 35 11.46 2.72 -0.58
CA ILE A 35 10.28 3.58 -0.72
C ILE A 35 10.59 5.06 -0.49
N LEU A 36 11.65 5.35 0.27
CA LEU A 36 12.05 6.71 0.64
C LEU A 36 12.64 7.49 -0.54
N LYS A 37 13.16 6.81 -1.57
CA LYS A 37 13.83 7.45 -2.71
C LYS A 37 12.89 8.37 -3.49
N ASN A 38 11.63 7.96 -3.66
CA ASN A 38 10.60 8.71 -4.38
C ASN A 38 9.29 8.78 -3.61
N ALA A 39 9.40 8.93 -2.29
CA ALA A 39 8.26 8.90 -1.37
C ALA A 39 7.21 9.95 -1.73
N LYS A 40 5.96 9.48 -1.87
CA LYS A 40 4.77 10.33 -1.82
C LYS A 40 3.81 9.81 -0.78
N TYR A 41 2.97 10.74 -0.33
CA TYR A 41 1.95 10.52 0.68
C TYR A 41 0.58 10.73 0.06
N THR A 42 -0.34 9.84 0.36
CA THR A 42 -1.74 9.89 -0.06
C THR A 42 -2.65 9.52 1.12
N VAL A 43 -3.94 9.43 0.86
CA VAL A 43 -4.96 9.04 1.84
C VAL A 43 -5.30 7.57 1.66
N GLY A 44 -5.13 6.79 2.73
CA GLY A 44 -5.68 5.44 2.85
C GLY A 44 -6.96 5.46 3.66
N GLU A 45 -7.99 4.74 3.22
CA GLU A 45 -9.25 4.54 3.94
C GLU A 45 -9.32 3.10 4.43
N ILE A 46 -9.55 2.94 5.73
CA ILE A 46 -9.76 1.63 6.34
C ILE A 46 -11.14 1.11 5.93
N THR A 47 -11.18 -0.13 5.46
CA THR A 47 -12.38 -0.77 4.89
C THR A 47 -12.93 -1.92 5.72
N SER A 48 -12.21 -2.35 6.76
CA SER A 48 -12.65 -3.39 7.69
C SER A 48 -12.41 -2.98 9.13
N ASP A 49 -13.20 -3.50 10.06
CA ASP A 49 -12.82 -3.53 11.49
C ASP A 49 -11.63 -4.49 11.68
N TYR A 50 -10.91 -4.38 12.81
CA TYR A 50 -9.71 -5.18 13.18
C TYR A 50 -9.94 -6.70 13.29
N TYR A 51 -11.02 -7.23 12.73
CA TYR A 51 -11.36 -8.64 12.72
C TYR A 51 -11.67 -9.10 11.30
N GLY A 52 -10.61 -9.25 10.50
CA GLY A 52 -10.63 -10.20 9.40
C GLY A 52 -10.86 -11.61 9.98
N ASP A 53 -11.93 -12.25 9.53
CA ASP A 53 -12.36 -13.64 9.74
C ASP A 53 -11.46 -14.51 10.66
N ARG A 54 -12.06 -15.06 11.74
CA ARG A 54 -11.49 -15.74 12.94
C ARG A 54 -10.37 -16.78 12.74
N ALA A 55 -9.97 -17.11 11.52
CA ALA A 55 -9.04 -18.18 11.22
C ALA A 55 -7.63 -17.76 10.80
N ARG A 56 -7.38 -16.65 10.07
CA ARG A 56 -6.09 -16.54 9.33
C ARG A 56 -5.41 -15.18 9.15
N ASN A 57 -6.07 -14.03 9.22
CA ASN A 57 -5.41 -12.73 8.97
C ASN A 57 -5.78 -11.71 10.05
N LYS A 58 -4.89 -11.52 11.03
CA LYS A 58 -4.95 -10.36 11.93
C LYS A 58 -4.48 -9.13 11.14
N GLY A 59 -5.15 -8.00 11.34
CA GLY A 59 -4.84 -6.73 10.70
C GLY A 59 -6.09 -6.04 10.13
N ASN A 60 -5.89 -4.91 9.46
CA ASN A 60 -6.96 -4.11 8.87
C ASN A 60 -6.79 -4.05 7.35
N ASP A 61 -7.89 -4.24 6.64
CA ASP A 61 -7.95 -3.97 5.21
C ASP A 61 -8.10 -2.47 4.98
N PHE A 62 -7.35 -1.95 4.02
CA PHE A 62 -7.45 -0.57 3.61
C PHE A 62 -7.31 -0.44 2.10
N ARG A 63 -7.80 0.69 1.59
CA ARG A 63 -7.65 1.04 0.18
C ARG A 63 -7.13 2.45 0.01
N PHE A 64 -6.35 2.66 -1.04
CA PHE A 64 -5.83 3.97 -1.39
C PHE A 64 -5.67 4.11 -2.90
N LYS A 65 -5.62 5.36 -3.36
CA LYS A 65 -5.31 5.70 -4.75
C LYS A 65 -3.87 6.20 -4.82
N TYR A 66 -3.12 5.67 -5.77
CA TYR A 66 -1.76 6.10 -6.12
C TYR A 66 -1.69 6.37 -7.63
N GLU A 67 -0.74 7.21 -8.04
CA GLU A 67 -0.37 7.52 -9.44
C GLU A 67 -1.49 7.42 -10.50
N LYS A 68 -1.94 8.57 -11.06
CA LYS A 68 -2.78 8.62 -12.27
C LYS A 68 -4.09 7.81 -12.29
N GLY A 69 -4.59 7.29 -11.16
CA GLY A 69 -5.86 6.53 -11.19
C GLY A 69 -5.85 5.20 -10.45
N PHE A 70 -4.68 4.63 -10.18
CA PHE A 70 -4.62 3.25 -9.72
C PHE A 70 -5.07 3.13 -8.27
N ILE A 71 -5.97 2.17 -8.04
CA ILE A 71 -6.48 1.83 -6.71
C ILE A 71 -5.77 0.58 -6.21
N ARG A 72 -5.39 0.59 -4.94
CA ARG A 72 -4.91 -0.60 -4.22
C ARG A 72 -5.80 -0.91 -3.05
N ASN A 73 -6.03 -2.21 -2.87
CA ASN A 73 -6.51 -2.80 -1.65
C ASN A 73 -5.32 -3.52 -1.03
N ALA A 74 -5.14 -3.35 0.27
CA ALA A 74 -4.01 -3.86 1.01
C ALA A 74 -4.42 -4.19 2.44
N HIS A 75 -3.52 -4.85 3.16
CA HIS A 75 -3.73 -5.32 4.52
C HIS A 75 -2.51 -4.97 5.35
N GLN A 76 -2.71 -4.39 6.55
CA GLN A 76 -1.63 -4.09 7.48
C GLN A 76 -2.11 -4.22 8.93
N ASP A 77 -1.23 -4.74 9.79
CA ASP A 77 -1.38 -4.66 11.23
C ASP A 77 -1.19 -3.21 11.73
N GLY A 78 -1.93 -2.85 12.78
CA GLY A 78 -1.86 -1.53 13.41
C GLY A 78 -3.16 -1.16 14.13
N GLU A 79 -3.10 -0.07 14.89
CA GLU A 79 -4.25 0.44 15.65
C GLU A 79 -5.14 1.34 14.78
N PHE A 80 -5.83 0.71 13.82
CA PHE A 80 -6.70 1.42 12.88
C PHE A 80 -8.18 1.38 13.31
N ILE A 81 -8.89 2.46 12.98
CA ILE A 81 -10.33 2.58 13.17
C ILE A 81 -11.02 2.46 11.81
N ASN A 82 -12.00 1.56 11.71
CA ASN A 82 -12.74 1.34 10.47
C ASN A 82 -13.43 2.63 9.99
N GLY A 83 -13.39 2.85 8.67
CA GLY A 83 -13.91 4.05 8.03
C GLY A 83 -13.07 5.31 8.26
N ARG A 84 -12.00 5.26 9.05
CA ARG A 84 -11.07 6.40 9.19
C ARG A 84 -10.00 6.41 8.11
N LYS A 85 -9.37 7.56 7.99
CA LYS A 85 -8.45 7.91 6.91
C LYS A 85 -7.09 8.21 7.51
N TYR A 86 -6.06 7.56 6.99
CA TYR A 86 -4.70 7.68 7.49
C TYR A 86 -3.74 8.06 6.35
N LEU A 87 -2.57 8.58 6.70
CA LEU A 87 -1.51 8.80 5.71
C LEU A 87 -0.98 7.46 5.20
N VAL A 88 -0.84 7.36 3.88
CA VAL A 88 -0.17 6.24 3.22
C VAL A 88 1.06 6.75 2.51
N ILE A 89 2.22 6.20 2.81
CA ILE A 89 3.46 6.41 2.06
C ILE A 89 3.64 5.32 1.00
N TYR A 90 4.12 5.69 -0.17
CA TYR A 90 4.47 4.76 -1.24
C TYR A 90 5.60 5.33 -2.12
N ASP A 91 6.31 4.45 -2.83
CA ASP A 91 7.21 4.87 -3.90
C ASP A 91 6.42 5.27 -5.14
N SER A 92 6.49 6.55 -5.48
CA SER A 92 5.71 7.12 -6.60
C SER A 92 6.24 6.81 -8.00
N LEU A 93 7.45 6.24 -8.13
CA LEU A 93 7.99 5.76 -9.39
C LEU A 93 7.87 4.24 -9.53
N ASN A 94 7.87 3.51 -8.42
CA ASN A 94 7.75 2.06 -8.43
C ASN A 94 7.03 1.53 -7.18
N ILE A 95 5.70 1.42 -7.26
CA ILE A 95 4.86 0.87 -6.18
C ILE A 95 5.28 -0.52 -5.69
N ARG A 96 6.05 -1.29 -6.48
CA ARG A 96 6.55 -2.60 -6.06
C ARG A 96 7.59 -2.51 -4.96
N ASN A 97 8.22 -1.35 -4.76
CA ASN A 97 9.11 -1.11 -3.62
C ASN A 97 8.35 -1.12 -2.29
N GLY A 98 7.02 -1.08 -2.33
CA GLY A 98 6.14 -1.19 -1.17
C GLY A 98 5.38 0.09 -0.88
N PHE A 99 4.53 0.00 0.13
CA PHE A 99 3.76 1.09 0.70
C PHE A 99 3.49 0.78 2.18
N LEU A 100 3.18 1.81 2.97
CA LEU A 100 2.82 1.70 4.38
C LEU A 100 1.67 2.65 4.69
N ILE A 101 0.70 2.19 5.49
CA ILE A 101 -0.30 3.05 6.12
C ILE A 101 0.13 3.34 7.55
N LEU A 102 0.03 4.60 7.98
CA LEU A 102 0.62 5.07 9.24
C LEU A 102 -0.47 5.25 10.30
N ASP A 103 -0.50 4.40 11.32
CA ASP A 103 -1.61 4.30 12.28
C ASP A 103 -1.68 5.48 13.27
N LYS A 104 -0.58 6.18 13.52
CA LYS A 104 -0.61 7.39 14.37
C LYS A 104 -1.08 8.63 13.62
N PHE A 105 -1.13 8.58 12.30
CA PHE A 105 -1.49 9.73 11.47
C PHE A 105 -2.90 9.60 10.90
N ASP A 106 -3.91 9.57 11.79
CA ASP A 106 -5.32 9.72 11.42
C ASP A 106 -5.58 11.15 10.94
N ILE A 107 -5.86 11.28 9.63
CA ILE A 107 -6.07 12.54 8.95
C ILE A 107 -7.56 12.80 8.64
N THR A 108 -8.48 12.01 9.20
CA THR A 108 -9.90 12.08 8.87
C THR A 108 -10.49 13.49 9.04
N ASP A 109 -10.29 14.09 10.21
CA ASP A 109 -10.82 15.43 10.50
C ASP A 109 -10.02 16.51 9.76
N SER A 110 -8.72 16.29 9.59
CA SER A 110 -7.84 17.18 8.84
C SER A 110 -8.27 17.29 7.37
N LEU A 111 -8.67 16.20 6.73
CA LEU A 111 -9.18 16.25 5.35
C LEU A 111 -10.37 17.19 5.21
N SER A 112 -11.31 17.14 6.16
CA SER A 112 -12.47 18.05 6.22
C SER A 112 -12.04 19.50 6.41
N LYS A 113 -11.17 19.76 7.40
CA LYS A 113 -10.64 21.11 7.72
C LYS A 113 -9.98 21.79 6.52
N TYR A 114 -9.24 21.02 5.70
CA TYR A 114 -8.53 21.53 4.53
C TYR A 114 -9.34 21.42 3.22
N HIS A 115 -10.62 21.08 3.29
CA HIS A 115 -11.51 20.94 2.13
C HIS A 115 -10.99 19.95 1.08
N ILE A 116 -10.37 18.85 1.54
CA ILE A 116 -9.84 17.79 0.71
C ILE A 116 -10.91 16.70 0.65
N TYR A 117 -11.56 16.57 -0.50
CA TYR A 117 -12.65 15.63 -0.70
C TYR A 117 -12.27 14.55 -1.70
N LYS A 118 -13.05 13.46 -1.67
CA LYS A 118 -12.94 12.41 -2.68
C LYS A 118 -13.36 12.94 -4.04
N ASN A 119 -12.64 12.51 -5.08
CA ASN A 119 -13.10 12.59 -6.45
C ASN A 119 -13.71 11.23 -6.80
N TYR A 120 -15.04 11.18 -6.93
CA TYR A 120 -15.81 9.93 -6.90
C TYR A 120 -15.58 9.16 -5.58
N ASP A 121 -15.02 7.95 -5.63
CA ASP A 121 -14.88 7.08 -4.46
C ASP A 121 -13.53 7.20 -3.72
N TYR A 122 -12.60 8.00 -4.24
CA TYR A 122 -11.20 8.03 -3.78
C TYR A 122 -10.61 9.44 -3.66
N TYR A 123 -9.62 9.61 -2.80
CA TYR A 123 -8.83 10.84 -2.73
C TYR A 123 -7.77 10.84 -3.84
N ASP A 124 -7.81 11.85 -4.70
CA ASP A 124 -6.87 11.99 -5.82
C ASP A 124 -5.75 12.97 -5.47
N VAL A 125 -4.92 12.57 -4.51
CA VAL A 125 -3.88 13.41 -3.93
C VAL A 125 -2.55 12.66 -3.84
N GLY A 126 -1.45 13.41 -3.87
CA GLY A 126 -0.11 12.85 -3.81
C GLY A 126 0.88 13.93 -3.39
N TRP A 127 1.15 13.99 -2.09
CA TRP A 127 2.01 15.02 -1.50
C TRP A 127 3.44 14.51 -1.35
N SER A 128 4.43 15.40 -1.50
CA SER A 128 5.71 15.20 -0.83
C SER A 128 5.55 15.49 0.66
N LEU A 129 6.44 14.98 1.52
CA LEU A 129 6.38 15.17 2.98
C LEU A 129 6.17 16.64 3.37
N LEU A 130 6.92 17.55 2.73
CA LEU A 130 6.84 18.99 2.99
C LEU A 130 5.53 19.65 2.51
N LYS A 131 4.82 19.02 1.57
CA LYS A 131 3.56 19.53 1.00
C LYS A 131 2.32 18.93 1.65
N ILE A 132 2.46 18.10 2.68
CA ILE A 132 1.33 17.60 3.46
C ILE A 132 0.70 18.80 4.19
N PRO A 133 -0.59 19.10 3.93
CA PRO A 133 -1.23 20.33 4.42
C PRO A 133 -1.55 20.30 5.92
N PHE A 134 -1.48 19.14 6.55
CA PHE A 134 -1.85 18.94 7.95
C PHE A 134 -0.76 19.41 8.92
N GLN A 135 -1.19 19.86 10.10
CA GLN A 135 -0.35 20.35 11.20
C GLN A 135 0.32 19.20 11.99
N TYR A 136 0.96 18.26 11.29
CA TYR A 136 1.84 17.26 11.91
C TYR A 136 3.29 17.66 11.76
N ASP A 137 4.09 17.29 12.77
CA ASP A 137 5.54 17.33 12.68
C ASP A 137 6.00 16.35 11.59
N LYS A 138 6.82 16.86 10.67
CA LYS A 138 7.32 16.05 9.56
C LYS A 138 8.39 15.06 10.02
N SER A 139 9.08 15.37 11.11
CA SER A 139 10.06 14.48 11.72
C SER A 139 9.41 13.27 12.38
N ASP A 140 8.23 13.45 13.01
CA ASP A 140 7.45 12.33 13.54
C ASP A 140 6.99 11.38 12.43
N ILE A 141 6.53 11.94 11.30
CA ILE A 141 6.15 11.14 10.12
C ILE A 141 7.36 10.34 9.60
N ASP A 142 8.51 11.01 9.41
CA ASP A 142 9.73 10.38 8.93
C ASP A 142 10.23 9.28 9.89
N TYR A 143 10.13 9.52 11.19
CA TYR A 143 10.47 8.56 12.23
C TYR A 143 9.57 7.32 12.18
N GLU A 144 8.25 7.49 12.14
CA GLU A 144 7.31 6.36 12.07
C GLU A 144 7.51 5.54 10.81
N VAL A 145 7.73 6.19 9.67
CA VAL A 145 8.03 5.49 8.42
C VAL A 145 9.25 4.61 8.61
N LYS A 146 10.38 5.18 9.05
CA LYS A 146 11.65 4.45 9.21
C LYS A 146 11.55 3.28 10.19
N MET A 147 10.78 3.42 11.26
CA MET A 147 10.59 2.36 12.26
C MET A 147 9.78 1.17 11.73
N ASN A 148 8.96 1.36 10.69
CA ASN A 148 8.11 0.33 10.11
C ASN A 148 8.68 -0.25 8.79
N LEU A 149 9.89 0.13 8.40
CA LEU A 149 10.58 -0.46 7.25
C LEU A 149 11.24 -1.78 7.64
N VAL A 150 11.17 -2.75 6.72
CA VAL A 150 11.95 -3.99 6.84
C VAL A 150 13.41 -3.69 6.43
N SER A 151 14.35 -4.29 7.16
CA SER A 151 15.78 -4.28 6.77
C SER A 151 15.97 -5.02 5.45
N GLU A 152 16.77 -4.43 4.53
CA GLU A 152 17.14 -5.06 3.24
C GLU A 152 17.92 -6.37 3.42
#